data_AF-A0A957AUB0-F1
#
_entry.id   AF-A0A957AUB0-F1
#
_cell.length_a   1.000
_cell.length_b   1.000
_cell.length_c   1.000
_cell.angle_alpha   90.00
_cell.angle_beta   90.00
_cell.angle_gamma   90.00
#
_symmetry.space_group_name_H-M   'P 1'
#
loop_
_entity.id
_entity.type
_entity.pdbx_description
1 polymer ?
#
loop_
_entity_poly.entity_id
_entity_poly.type
_entity_poly.pdbx_seq_one_letter_code
_entity_poly.pdbx_strand_id
1 'polypeptide(L)'
;MSIINIVGFILIFGILVFVHEFGHFLAARRNGIITEEFGFGYPPRVITLRKGEGKLVVDGTTLVVPRGFQLPEDLAAGSLVAT
;
A
#
# COMPACT_ATOMS: atom_id res chain seq x y z
N MET A 1 -39.65 0.24 2.16
CA MET A 1 -38.31 0.79 1.84
C MET A 1 -38.28 1.06 0.34
N SER A 2 -38.27 2.32 -0.09
CA SER A 2 -38.26 2.65 -1.52
C SER A 2 -36.85 2.46 -2.10
N ILE A 3 -36.76 2.16 -3.40
CA ILE A 3 -35.47 2.01 -4.12
C ILE A 3 -34.58 3.25 -3.92
N ILE A 4 -35.18 4.44 -3.93
CA ILE A 4 -34.49 5.72 -3.69
C ILE A 4 -33.78 5.74 -2.32
N ASN A 5 -34.38 5.16 -1.28
CA ASN A 5 -33.79 5.13 0.06
C ASN A 5 -32.57 4.21 0.12
N ILE A 6 -32.63 3.07 -0.58
CA ILE A 6 -31.53 2.10 -0.65
C ILE A 6 -30.34 2.72 -1.41
N VAL A 7 -30.61 3.36 -2.55
CA VAL A 7 -29.59 4.05 -3.34
C VAL A 7 -28.97 5.20 -2.54
N GLY A 8 -29.80 6.02 -1.88
CA GLY A 8 -29.33 7.11 -1.02
C GLY A 8 -28.44 6.62 0.12
N PHE A 9 -28.82 5.51 0.77
CA PHE A 9 -28.02 4.89 1.82
C PHE A 9 -26.63 4.46 1.32
N ILE A 10 -26.55 3.74 0.19
CA ILE A 10 -25.28 3.27 -0.38
C ILE A 10 -24.38 4.45 -0.76
N LEU A 11 -24.95 5.51 -1.35
CA LEU A 11 -24.21 6.70 -1.77
C LEU A 11 -23.60 7.44 -0.58
N ILE A 12 -24.42 7.74 0.43
CA ILE A 12 -23.97 8.48 1.62
C ILE A 12 -22.96 7.63 2.41
N PHE A 13 -23.26 6.35 2.61
CA PHE A 13 -22.37 5.45 3.33
C PHE A 13 -21.03 5.25 2.61
N GLY A 14 -21.05 5.10 1.28
CA GLY A 14 -19.84 5.00 0.47
C GLY A 14 -18.96 6.26 0.56
N ILE A 15 -19.56 7.45 0.46
CA ILE A 15 -18.82 8.72 0.62
C ILE A 15 -18.27 8.86 2.04
N LEU A 16 -19.04 8.48 3.06
CA LEU A 16 -18.61 8.57 4.45
C LEU A 16 -17.40 7.68 4.73
N VAL A 17 -17.44 6.42 4.27
CA VAL A 17 -16.31 5.48 4.40
C VAL A 17 -15.08 5.99 3.62
N PHE A 18 -15.29 6.52 2.41
CA PHE A 18 -14.21 7.13 1.61
C PHE A 18 -13.50 8.25 2.36
N VAL A 19 -14.25 9.21 2.90
CA VAL A 19 -13.68 10.34 3.64
C VAL A 19 -13.00 9.88 4.93
N HIS A 20 -13.54 8.86 5.60
CA HIS A 20 -12.95 8.29 6.82
C HIS A 20 -11.55 7.70 6.55
N GLU A 21 -11.44 6.83 5.55
CA GLU A 21 -10.16 6.21 5.16
C GLU A 21 -9.17 7.25 4.61
N PHE A 22 -9.67 8.24 3.85
CA PHE A 22 -8.86 9.36 3.38
C PHE A 22 -8.31 10.20 4.53
N GLY A 23 -9.08 10.40 5.60
CA GLY A 23 -8.64 11.07 6.82
C GLY A 23 -7.46 10.35 7.48
N HIS A 24 -7.54 9.01 7.61
CA HIS A 24 -6.43 8.20 8.13
C HIS A 24 -5.18 8.29 7.26
N PHE A 25 -5.34 8.22 5.94
CA PHE A 25 -4.24 8.36 5.00
C PHE A 25 -3.55 9.72 5.13
N LEU A 26 -4.33 10.80 5.20
CA LEU A 26 -3.80 12.15 5.34
C LEU A 26 -3.12 12.35 6.71
N ALA A 27 -3.69 11.82 7.78
CA ALA A 27 -3.09 11.85 9.11
C ALA A 27 -1.76 11.10 9.16
N ALA A 28 -1.68 9.90 8.59
CA ALA A 28 -0.44 9.13 8.53
C ALA A 28 0.63 9.86 7.69
N ARG A 29 0.26 10.38 6.51
CA ARG A 29 1.17 11.14 5.64
C ARG A 29 1.69 12.42 6.31
N ARG A 30 0.86 13.12 7.09
CA ARG A 30 1.27 14.31 7.86
C ARG A 30 2.26 13.96 8.98
N ASN A 31 2.14 12.78 9.57
CA ASN A 31 3.05 12.30 10.62
C ASN A 31 4.32 11.61 10.07
N GLY A 32 4.57 11.70 8.75
CA GLY A 32 5.73 11.06 8.12
C GLY A 32 5.64 9.53 8.07
N ILE A 33 4.47 8.96 8.37
CA ILE A 33 4.23 7.52 8.28
C ILE A 33 3.98 7.22 6.80
N ILE A 34 4.84 6.38 6.24
CA ILE A 34 4.70 5.87 4.87
C ILE A 34 3.52 4.89 4.89
N THR A 35 2.35 5.38 4.49
CA THR A 35 1.20 4.51 4.23
C THR A 35 1.51 3.74 2.95
N GLU A 36 1.87 2.47 3.12
CA GLU A 36 2.19 1.59 2.00
C GLU A 36 1.01 1.47 1.04
N GLU A 37 -0.23 1.64 1.54
CA GLU A 37 -1.41 1.31 0.76
C GLU A 37 -2.68 2.06 1.23
N PHE A 38 -3.39 2.68 0.27
CA PHE A 38 -4.75 3.21 0.43
C PHE A 38 -5.73 2.17 -0.12
N GLY A 39 -6.68 1.68 0.68
CA GLY A 39 -7.62 0.64 0.27
C GLY A 39 -8.97 0.79 0.97
N PHE A 40 -10.02 0.37 0.28
CA PHE A 40 -11.41 0.48 0.72
C PHE A 40 -11.87 -0.82 1.37
N GLY A 41 -12.28 -0.78 2.65
CA GLY A 41 -12.85 -1.94 3.37
C GLY A 41 -11.97 -2.59 4.45
N TYR A 42 -12.52 -3.65 5.09
CA TYR A 42 -11.91 -4.36 6.23
C TYR A 42 -10.55 -5.01 5.85
N PRO A 43 -9.53 -4.98 6.74
CA PRO A 43 -8.28 -5.72 6.54
C PRO A 43 -8.55 -7.23 6.72
N PRO A 44 -8.11 -8.15 5.83
CA PRO A 44 -7.09 -8.06 4.78
C PRO A 44 -7.65 -7.86 3.35
N ARG A 45 -6.84 -7.25 2.47
CA ARG A 45 -7.23 -6.46 1.30
C ARG A 45 -7.69 -7.27 0.07
N VAL A 46 -8.65 -6.71 -0.67
CA VAL A 46 -9.03 -7.15 -2.04
C VAL A 46 -8.15 -6.51 -3.12
N ILE A 47 -7.60 -5.30 -2.89
CA ILE A 47 -6.81 -4.57 -3.92
C ILE A 47 -5.71 -3.73 -3.26
N THR A 48 -4.45 -3.98 -3.63
CA THR A 48 -3.28 -3.17 -3.24
C THR A 48 -2.96 -2.19 -4.36
N LEU A 49 -3.22 -0.89 -4.16
CA LEU A 49 -3.04 0.13 -5.19
C LEU A 49 -1.59 0.67 -5.27
N ARG A 50 -0.76 0.47 -4.25
CA ARG A 50 0.67 0.84 -4.28
C ARG A 50 1.51 -0.13 -3.44
N LYS A 51 2.67 -0.54 -3.95
CA LYS A 51 3.77 -1.18 -3.18
C LYS A 51 4.99 -0.26 -3.22
N GLY A 52 5.78 -0.20 -2.15
CA GLY A 52 7.04 0.54 -2.12
C GLY A 52 8.09 0.01 -3.10
N GLU A 53 9.15 0.78 -3.33
CA GLU A 53 10.37 0.32 -4.01
C GLU A 53 11.26 -0.45 -3.03
N GLY A 54 11.91 -1.52 -3.49
CA GLY A 54 12.88 -2.28 -2.69
C GLY A 54 14.26 -1.62 -2.75
N LYS A 55 15.13 -1.89 -1.77
CA LYS A 55 16.54 -1.44 -1.78
C LYS A 55 17.45 -2.64 -1.57
N LEU A 56 18.52 -2.72 -2.36
CA LEU A 56 19.61 -3.67 -2.20
C LEU A 56 20.91 -2.90 -1.94
N VAL A 57 21.80 -3.48 -1.13
CA VAL A 57 23.14 -2.93 -0.90
C VAL A 57 24.15 -3.95 -1.41
N VAL A 58 24.96 -3.55 -2.38
CA VAL A 58 26.02 -4.37 -2.99
C VAL A 58 27.32 -3.59 -2.88
N ASP A 59 28.31 -4.16 -2.19
CA ASP A 59 29.64 -3.54 -2.00
C ASP A 59 29.59 -2.09 -1.51
N GLY A 60 28.66 -1.79 -0.60
CA GLY A 60 28.46 -0.44 -0.04
C GLY A 60 27.69 0.52 -0.96
N THR A 61 27.35 0.11 -2.18
CA THR A 61 26.50 0.86 -3.10
C THR A 61 25.04 0.48 -2.91
N THR A 62 24.15 1.46 -2.72
CA THR A 62 22.70 1.21 -2.62
C THR A 62 22.07 1.22 -4.00
N LEU A 63 21.54 0.08 -4.44
CA LEU A 63 20.76 -0.07 -5.66
C LEU A 63 19.27 -0.02 -5.33
N VAL A 64 18.55 0.86 -6.01
CA VAL A 64 17.08 0.93 -5.91
C VAL A 64 16.50 -0.12 -6.84
N VAL A 65 15.70 -1.01 -6.28
CA VAL A 65 15.11 -2.13 -7.00
C VAL A 65 13.68 -1.79 -7.42
N PRO A 66 13.36 -1.88 -8.73
CA PRO A 66 12.04 -1.58 -9.23
C PRO A 66 10.99 -2.59 -8.71
N ARG A 67 9.73 -2.16 -8.70
CA ARG A 67 8.60 -2.99 -8.26
C ARG A 67 8.56 -4.34 -8.98
N GLY A 68 8.32 -5.41 -8.23
CA GLY A 68 8.12 -6.76 -8.78
C GLY A 68 9.41 -7.53 -9.07
N PHE A 69 10.58 -6.97 -8.73
CA PHE A 69 11.82 -7.73 -8.74
C PHE A 69 11.74 -8.85 -7.70
N GLN A 70 11.78 -10.09 -8.18
CA GLN A 70 11.85 -11.26 -7.32
C GLN A 70 13.31 -11.42 -6.90
N LEU A 71 13.57 -11.34 -5.60
CA LEU A 71 14.87 -11.76 -5.10
C LEU A 71 15.00 -13.27 -5.34
N PRO A 72 16.09 -13.73 -5.97
CA PRO A 72 16.48 -15.13 -5.92
C PRO A 72 16.38 -15.69 -4.50
N GLU A 73 15.75 -16.86 -4.33
CA GLU A 73 15.52 -17.47 -3.00
C GLU A 73 16.82 -17.83 -2.26
N ASP A 74 17.92 -17.95 -3.00
CA ASP A 74 19.26 -18.23 -2.51
C ASP A 74 20.00 -16.98 -1.97
N LEU A 75 19.44 -15.78 -2.17
CA LEU A 75 20.01 -14.54 -1.63
C LEU A 75 19.52 -14.28 -0.20
N ALA A 76 20.29 -14.77 0.77
CA ALA A 76 20.18 -14.35 2.17
C ALA A 76 20.93 -13.03 2.42
N ALA A 77 20.59 -12.33 3.51
CA ALA A 77 21.32 -11.13 3.92
C ALA A 77 22.82 -11.43 4.12
N GLY A 78 23.69 -10.72 3.41
CA GLY A 78 25.15 -10.95 3.44
C GLY A 78 25.66 -11.98 2.42
N SER A 79 24.81 -12.43 1.49
CA SER A 79 25.23 -13.26 0.36
C SER A 79 26.23 -12.51 -0.52
N LEU A 80 27.30 -13.20 -0.93
CA LEU A 80 28.28 -12.69 -1.87
C LEU A 80 27.70 -12.84 -3.29
N VAL A 81 27.59 -11.72 -4.00
CA VAL A 81 27.13 -11.70 -5.39
C VAL A 81 28.35 -11.53 -6.28
N ALA A 82 28.60 -12.50 -7.16
CA ALA A 82 29.66 -12.39 -8.15
C ALA A 82 29.27 -11.35 -9.23
N THR A 83 30.24 -10.55 -9.68
CA THR A 83 30.08 -9.58 -10.78
C THR A 83 30.02 -10.26 -12.14
#